data_AF-A0A937PML8-F1
#
_entry.id   AF-A0A937PML8-F1
#
_cell.length_a   1.000
_cell.length_b   1.000
_cell.length_c   1.000
_cell.angle_alpha   90.00
_cell.angle_beta   90.00
_cell.angle_gamma   90.00
#
_symmetry.space_group_name_H-M   'P 1'
#
loop_
_entity.id
_entity.type
_entity.pdbx_description
1 polymer ?
#
loop_
_entity_poly.entity_id
_entity_poly.type
_entity_poly.pdbx_seq_one_letter_code
_entity_poly.pdbx_strand_id
1 'polypeptide(L)' 'MATIEDFKKIELKVAEIKEVNEHPNADRLYVITVDLGGRT' A
#
# COMPACT_ATOMS: atom_id res chain seq x y z
N MET A 1 23.37 1.13 4.35
CA MET A 1 23.11 -0.19 3.74
C MET A 1 22.05 -0.84 4.59
N ALA A 2 20.90 -1.24 4.03
CA ALA A 2 19.82 -1.84 4.83
C ALA A 2 20.23 -3.26 5.29
N THR A 3 19.86 -3.66 6.52
CA THR A 3 20.15 -4.99 7.08
C THR A 3 18.94 -5.91 7.05
N ILE A 4 19.14 -7.22 7.27
CA ILE A 4 18.03 -8.18 7.41
C ILE A 4 17.14 -7.81 8.61
N GLU A 5 17.72 -7.28 9.68
CA GLU A 5 16.97 -6.87 10.87
C GLU A 5 16.09 -5.65 10.58
N ASP A 6 16.49 -4.77 9.66
CA ASP A 6 15.65 -3.68 9.19
C ASP A 6 14.50 -4.19 8.32
N PHE A 7 14.74 -5.22 7.50
CA PHE A 7 13.70 -5.82 6.65
C PHE A 7 12.60 -6.49 7.47
N LYS A 8 12.95 -7.20 8.56
CA LYS A 8 11.96 -7.85 9.44
C LYS A 8 10.99 -6.89 10.12
N LYS A 9 11.34 -5.61 10.27
CA LYS A 9 10.48 -4.58 10.86
C LYS A 9 9.33 -4.17 9.93
N ILE A 10 9.41 -4.50 8.65
CA ILE A 10 8.43 -4.12 7.63
C ILE A 10 7.40 -5.23 7.49
N GLU A 11 6.11 -4.88 7.54
CA GLU A 11 5.01 -5.81 7.29
C GLU A 11 4.51 -5.63 5.84
N LEU A 12 4.77 -6.61 4.99
CA LEU A 12 4.26 -6.65 3.62
C LEU A 12 2.98 -7.48 3.57
N LYS A 13 1.89 -6.90 3.03
CA LYS A 13 0.57 -7.54 2.94
C LYS A 13 0.07 -7.56 1.51
N VAL A 14 -0.75 -8.57 1.22
CA VAL A 14 -1.57 -8.62 0.01
C VAL A 14 -2.88 -7.87 0.28
N ALA A 15 -3.34 -7.07 -0.69
CA ALA A 15 -4.56 -6.29 -0.60
C ALA A 15 -5.27 -6.24 -1.96
N GLU A 16 -6.59 -6.06 -1.93
CA GLU A 16 -7.41 -5.85 -3.13
C GLU A 16 -7.70 -4.35 -3.32
N ILE A 17 -7.55 -3.83 -4.54
CA ILE A 17 -7.91 -2.44 -4.85
C ILE A 17 -9.43 -2.33 -4.97
N LYS A 18 -10.04 -1.44 -4.18
CA LYS A 18 -11.49 -1.19 -4.22
C LYS A 18 -11.86 0.08 -4.98
N GLU A 19 -11.00 1.09 -4.97
CA GLU A 19 -11.26 2.37 -5.64
C GLU A 19 -9.96 3.04 -6.07
N VAL A 20 -10.00 3.78 -7.19
CA VAL A 20 -8.89 4.56 -7.72
C VAL A 20 -9.42 5.92 -8.18
N ASN A 21 -8.84 6.99 -7.66
CA ASN A 21 -9.15 8.36 -8.04
C ASN A 21 -7.88 9.10 -8.45
N GLU A 22 -7.99 10.04 -9.38
CA GLU A 22 -6.92 10.99 -9.66
C GLU A 22 -6.67 11.89 -8.44
N HIS A 23 -5.41 12.14 -8.12
CA HIS A 23 -5.08 13.04 -7.02
C HIS A 23 -5.37 14.49 -7.44
N PRO A 24 -6.23 15.23 -6.71
CA PRO A 24 -6.75 16.53 -7.16
C PRO A 24 -5.68 17.61 -7.36
N ASN A 25 -4.49 17.43 -6.75
CA ASN A 25 -3.40 18.42 -6.77
C ASN A 25 -2.04 17.81 -7.14
N ALA A 26 -2.00 16.70 -7.88
CA ALA A 26 -0.73 16.12 -8.31
C ALA A 26 -0.81 15.61 -9.75
N ASP A 27 0.20 15.97 -10.55
CA ASP A 27 0.17 15.76 -12.00
C ASP A 27 0.07 14.28 -12.42
N ARG A 28 0.57 13.35 -11.58
CA ARG A 28 0.70 11.92 -11.91
C ARG A 28 0.58 10.99 -10.69
N LEU A 29 -0.37 11.25 -9.81
CA LEU A 29 -0.64 10.38 -8.66
C LEU A 29 -2.10 9.92 -8.64
N TYR A 30 -2.30 8.72 -8.11
CA TYR A 30 -3.62 8.20 -7.78
C TYR A 30 -3.78 8.09 -6.26
N VAL A 31 -4.99 8.37 -5.79
CA VAL A 31 -5.44 7.99 -4.45
C VAL A 31 -6.15 6.65 -4.59
N ILE A 32 -5.58 5.61 -3.99
CA ILE A 32 -6.07 4.23 -4.08
C ILE A 32 -6.58 3.78 -2.72
N THR A 33 -7.82 3.30 -2.67
CA THR A 33 -8.36 2.62 -1.49
C THR A 33 -8.20 1.12 -1.68
N VAL A 34 -7.57 0.47 -0.71
CA VAL A 34 -7.33 -0.97 -0.72
C VAL A 34 -7.99 -1.64 0.48
N ASP A 35 -8.45 -2.86 0.27
CA ASP A 35 -8.95 -3.75 1.31
C ASP A 35 -7.88 -4.81 1.61
N LEU A 36 -7.41 -4.85 2.85
CA LEU A 36 -6.44 -5.83 3.33
C LEU A 36 -7.09 -7.19 3.65
N GLY A 37 -8.41 -7.29 3.49
CA GLY A 37 -9.20 -8.43 3.92
C GLY A 37 -9.29 -8.56 5.44
N GLY A 38 -9.81 -9.72 5.87
CA GLY A 38 -9.90 -10.13 7.27
C GLY A 38 -9.33 -11.54 7.47
N ARG A 39 -9.01 -11.91 8.71
CA ARG A 39 -8.45 -13.22 9.06
C ARG A 39 -9.43 -14.35 8.71
N THR A 40 -9.03 -15.26 7.82
CA THR A 40 -9.52 -16.65 7.77
C THR A 40 -8.44 -17.58 8.31
#